data_AF-A0A918RVW0-F1
#
_entry.id   AF-A0A918RVW0-F1
#
_cell.length_a   1.000
_cell.length_b   1.000
_cell.length_c   1.000
_cell.angle_alpha   90.00
_cell.angle_beta   90.00
_cell.angle_gamma   90.00
#
_symmetry.space_group_name_H-M   'P 1'
#
loop_
_entity.id
_entity.type
_entity.pdbx_description
1 polymer ?
#
loop_
_entity_poly.entity_id
_entity_poly.type
_entity_poly.pdbx_seq_one_letter_code
_entity_poly.pdbx_strand_id
1 'polypeptide(L)'
;MVDDDEGGQKQPVKGRLKAQEGIPYPPSPPAPVETQRRVYALPADLVERIVEYQREKGYPSEVEAVRRLLDDALKSRDTLERIISRFLTRLGAQRSAVEVSRDILVGHPLVGSMSFEEDKVDFWMKDGWNVKISDDGTVLVWPPGEASKRGGLAWSWVPDDDKFGPGTITDDIPF
;
A
#
# COMPACT_ATOMS: atom_id res chain seq x y z
N MET A 1 12.73 -0.57 79.21
CA MET A 1 12.61 0.88 79.44
C MET A 1 13.72 1.51 78.62
N VAL A 2 13.33 2.51 77.83
CA VAL A 2 13.90 2.96 76.54
C VAL A 2 15.28 3.61 76.70
N ASP A 3 16.02 3.65 75.59
CA ASP A 3 16.95 4.70 75.09
C ASP A 3 18.07 3.98 74.30
N ASP A 4 18.60 4.40 73.17
CA ASP A 4 18.21 5.25 72.04
C ASP A 4 19.40 5.10 71.03
N ASP A 5 19.20 5.57 69.81
CA ASP A 5 20.23 6.14 68.93
C ASP A 5 21.24 5.31 68.08
N GLU A 6 21.05 5.50 66.77
CA GLU A 6 22.01 5.87 65.71
C GLU A 6 23.30 5.08 65.39
N GLY A 7 23.36 4.65 64.11
CA GLY A 7 24.31 5.27 63.18
C GLY A 7 25.55 4.45 62.76
N GLY A 8 25.76 4.33 61.44
CA GLY A 8 27.13 4.38 60.90
C GLY A 8 27.61 3.27 59.97
N GLN A 9 27.37 3.48 58.67
CA GLN A 9 28.36 3.36 57.57
C GLN A 9 29.09 2.01 57.31
N LYS A 10 28.78 1.41 56.14
CA LYS A 10 29.79 0.78 55.27
C LYS A 10 29.51 1.10 53.79
N GLN A 11 30.43 1.83 53.16
CA GLN A 11 30.67 1.86 51.71
C GLN A 11 32.09 1.29 51.47
N PRO A 12 32.55 1.09 50.23
CA PRO A 12 31.93 0.42 49.08
C PRO A 12 32.89 -0.65 48.49
N VAL A 13 32.42 -1.60 47.68
CA VAL A 13 33.31 -2.34 46.75
C VAL A 13 32.81 -2.20 45.31
N LYS A 14 33.51 -1.31 44.59
CA LYS A 14 33.40 -1.09 43.15
C LYS A 14 33.88 -2.32 42.40
N GLY A 15 32.97 -3.19 41.99
CA GLY A 15 33.19 -4.19 40.95
C GLY A 15 32.78 -3.62 39.59
N ARG A 16 33.73 -3.06 38.85
CA ARG A 16 33.54 -2.54 37.48
C ARG A 16 33.39 -3.73 36.51
N LEU A 17 32.16 -4.15 36.21
CA LEU A 17 31.89 -5.05 35.08
C LEU A 17 32.13 -4.27 33.79
N LYS A 18 33.07 -4.76 32.97
CA LYS A 18 33.40 -4.21 31.67
C LYS A 18 32.19 -4.31 30.75
N ALA A 19 31.82 -3.20 30.11
CA ALA A 19 30.88 -3.19 29.00
C ALA A 19 31.47 -4.05 27.87
N GLN A 20 30.78 -5.12 27.50
CA GLN A 20 31.01 -5.81 26.24
C GLN A 20 30.36 -4.97 25.13
N GLU A 21 31.19 -4.44 24.24
CA GLU A 21 30.79 -3.78 23.03
C GLU A 21 30.07 -4.77 22.08
N GLY A 22 28.90 -4.35 21.60
CA GLY A 22 28.51 -4.54 20.19
C GLY A 22 28.16 -5.94 19.73
N ILE A 23 27.01 -6.46 20.14
CA ILE A 23 26.22 -7.34 19.25
C ILE A 23 25.16 -6.43 18.62
N PRO A 24 25.16 -6.19 17.29
CA PRO A 24 24.09 -5.43 16.66
C PRO A 24 22.78 -6.18 16.87
N TYR A 25 21.78 -5.51 17.45
CA TYR A 25 20.43 -6.04 17.53
C TYR A 25 19.98 -6.41 16.10
N PRO A 26 19.36 -7.58 15.89
CA PRO A 26 18.73 -7.86 14.62
C PRO A 26 17.69 -6.77 14.33
N PRO A 27 17.50 -6.38 13.05
CA PRO A 27 16.50 -5.38 12.71
C PRO A 27 15.17 -5.79 13.32
N SER A 28 14.49 -4.84 13.98
CA SER A 28 13.18 -5.10 14.57
C SER A 28 12.25 -5.67 13.50
N PRO A 29 11.49 -6.74 13.80
CA PRO A 29 10.53 -7.27 12.85
C PRO A 29 9.56 -6.17 12.42
N PRO A 30 9.09 -6.18 11.16
CA PRO A 30 8.14 -5.19 10.67
C PRO A 30 6.92 -5.15 11.61
N ALA A 31 6.40 -3.95 11.85
CA ALA A 31 5.23 -3.75 12.70
C ALA A 31 4.10 -4.70 12.26
N PRO A 32 3.41 -5.37 13.20
CA PRO A 32 2.34 -6.29 12.86
C PRO A 32 1.24 -5.54 12.10
N VAL A 33 0.82 -6.08 10.96
CA VAL A 33 -0.34 -5.57 10.23
C VAL A 33 -1.54 -5.67 11.16
N GLU A 34 -2.18 -4.54 11.46
CA GLU A 34 -3.35 -4.49 12.33
C GLU A 34 -4.50 -5.26 11.67
N THR A 35 -4.86 -6.42 12.23
CA THR A 35 -5.87 -7.31 11.66
C THR A 35 -7.13 -7.31 12.52
N GLN A 36 -8.28 -7.03 11.90
CA GLN A 36 -9.59 -7.14 12.56
C GLN A 36 -10.25 -8.47 12.16
N ARG A 37 -10.58 -9.32 13.15
CA ARG A 37 -11.31 -10.57 12.91
C ARG A 37 -12.82 -10.34 12.94
N ARG A 38 -13.50 -10.68 11.85
CA ARG A 38 -14.97 -10.72 11.77
C ARG A 38 -15.42 -12.11 11.33
N VAL A 39 -16.55 -12.59 11.86
CA VAL A 39 -17.13 -13.90 11.54
C VAL A 39 -18.45 -13.69 10.82
N TYR A 40 -18.58 -14.26 9.63
CA TYR A 40 -19.77 -14.17 8.79
C TYR A 40 -20.32 -15.56 8.54
N ALA A 41 -21.63 -15.71 8.60
CA ALA A 41 -22.31 -16.91 8.11
C ALA A 41 -22.52 -16.77 6.61
N LEU A 42 -21.98 -17.72 5.83
CA LEU A 42 -22.14 -17.75 4.38
C LEU A 42 -23.11 -18.87 4.00
N PRO A 43 -23.97 -18.64 3.00
CA PRO A 43 -24.73 -19.70 2.33
C PRO A 43 -23.82 -20.85 1.85
N ALA A 44 -24.32 -22.08 1.92
CA ALA A 44 -23.54 -23.29 1.61
C ALA A 44 -23.04 -23.30 0.14
N ASP A 45 -23.85 -22.80 -0.79
CA ASP A 45 -23.50 -22.67 -2.20
C ASP A 45 -22.31 -21.72 -2.42
N LEU A 46 -22.20 -20.64 -1.64
CA LEU A 46 -21.04 -19.75 -1.71
C LEU A 46 -19.77 -20.42 -1.17
N VAL A 47 -19.90 -21.22 -0.12
CA VAL A 47 -18.76 -21.98 0.43
C VAL A 47 -18.23 -22.98 -0.60
N GLU A 48 -19.11 -23.70 -1.29
CA GLU A 48 -18.72 -24.62 -2.37
C GLU A 48 -17.96 -23.91 -3.48
N ARG A 49 -18.44 -22.75 -3.94
CA ARG A 49 -17.77 -21.93 -4.97
C ARG A 49 -16.40 -21.40 -4.51
N ILE A 50 -16.25 -21.08 -3.22
CA ILE A 50 -14.97 -20.66 -2.64
C ILE A 50 -13.97 -21.83 -2.65
N VAL A 51 -14.42 -23.04 -2.33
CA VAL A 51 -13.58 -24.25 -2.35
C VAL A 51 -13.13 -24.56 -3.79
N GLU A 52 -14.01 -24.43 -4.77
CA GLU A 52 -13.66 -24.54 -6.19
C GLU A 52 -12.60 -23.52 -6.58
N TYR A 53 -12.81 -22.24 -6.27
CA TYR A 53 -11.86 -21.16 -6.53
C TYR A 53 -10.49 -21.41 -5.86
N GLN A 54 -10.48 -21.89 -4.61
CA GLN A 54 -9.26 -22.28 -3.90
C GLN A 54 -8.47 -23.34 -4.69
N ARG A 55 -9.16 -24.40 -5.16
CA ARG A 55 -8.54 -25.50 -5.92
C ARG A 55 -8.00 -25.03 -7.26
N GLU A 56 -8.78 -24.23 -7.99
CA GLU A 56 -8.38 -23.68 -9.29
C GLU A 56 -7.14 -22.80 -9.22
N LYS A 57 -7.03 -21.97 -8.17
CA LYS A 57 -5.91 -21.04 -7.98
C LYS A 57 -4.76 -21.62 -7.16
N GLY A 58 -4.92 -22.81 -6.58
CA GLY A 58 -3.89 -23.48 -5.78
C GLY A 58 -3.60 -22.78 -4.45
N TYR A 59 -4.59 -22.15 -3.82
CA TYR A 59 -4.38 -21.46 -2.54
C TYR A 59 -4.23 -22.43 -1.36
N PRO A 60 -3.38 -22.13 -0.36
CA PRO A 60 -3.04 -23.05 0.73
C PRO A 60 -4.18 -23.24 1.74
N SER A 61 -5.16 -22.34 1.78
CA SER A 61 -6.33 -22.46 2.66
C SER A 61 -7.53 -21.73 2.06
N GLU A 62 -8.73 -22.13 2.47
CA GLU A 62 -9.97 -21.41 2.16
C GLU A 62 -9.91 -19.96 2.65
N VAL A 63 -9.32 -19.71 3.81
CA VAL A 63 -9.18 -18.35 4.36
C VAL A 63 -8.35 -17.46 3.44
N GLU A 64 -7.24 -17.97 2.91
CA GLU A 64 -6.43 -17.21 1.95
C GLU A 64 -7.17 -17.00 0.63
N ALA A 65 -7.89 -18.03 0.14
CA ALA A 65 -8.73 -17.90 -1.04
C ALA A 65 -9.81 -16.82 -0.87
N VAL A 66 -10.49 -16.79 0.28
CA VAL A 66 -11.48 -15.75 0.61
C VAL A 66 -10.84 -14.38 0.68
N ARG A 67 -9.66 -14.24 1.29
CA ARG A 67 -8.93 -12.95 1.31
C ARG A 67 -8.62 -12.46 -0.09
N ARG A 68 -8.11 -13.33 -0.97
CA ARG A 68 -7.80 -12.98 -2.36
C ARG A 68 -9.06 -12.64 -3.14
N LEU A 69 -10.12 -13.43 -2.99
CA LEU A 69 -11.39 -13.18 -3.66
C LEU A 69 -12.03 -11.87 -3.21
N LEU A 70 -11.99 -11.56 -1.91
CA LEU A 70 -12.48 -10.28 -1.39
C LEU A 70 -11.60 -9.11 -1.84
N ASP A 71 -10.28 -9.27 -1.84
CA ASP A 71 -9.34 -8.25 -2.32
C ASP A 71 -9.59 -7.95 -3.81
N ASP A 72 -9.69 -8.99 -4.64
CA ASP A 72 -10.02 -8.88 -6.06
C ASP A 72 -11.39 -8.23 -6.28
N ALA A 73 -12.40 -8.65 -5.52
CA ALA A 73 -13.75 -8.09 -5.61
C ALA A 73 -13.79 -6.61 -5.19
N LEU A 74 -13.08 -6.23 -4.13
CA LEU A 74 -12.99 -4.84 -3.67
C LEU A 74 -12.22 -3.98 -4.67
N LYS A 75 -11.10 -4.48 -5.20
CA LYS A 75 -10.34 -3.82 -6.26
C LYS A 75 -11.13 -3.67 -7.56
N SER A 76 -12.02 -4.62 -7.87
CA SER A 76 -12.90 -4.50 -9.04
C SER A 76 -13.94 -3.38 -8.92
N ARG A 77 -14.18 -2.89 -7.70
CA ARG A 77 -15.05 -1.72 -7.42
C ARG A 77 -14.25 -0.43 -7.22
N ASP A 78 -12.92 -0.48 -7.35
CA ASP A 78 -12.14 0.76 -7.38
C ASP A 78 -12.48 1.55 -8.64
N THR A 79 -12.45 2.87 -8.53
CA THR A 79 -12.53 3.77 -9.68
C THR A 79 -11.13 4.24 -10.04
N LEU A 80 -10.98 4.80 -11.23
CA LEU A 80 -9.70 5.34 -11.68
C LEU A 80 -9.11 6.32 -10.66
N GLU A 81 -9.93 7.22 -10.12
CA GLU A 81 -9.53 8.22 -9.13
C GLU A 81 -9.04 7.59 -7.82
N ARG A 82 -9.66 6.47 -7.40
CA ARG A 82 -9.23 5.75 -6.18
C ARG A 82 -7.89 5.06 -6.38
N ILE A 83 -7.63 4.55 -7.58
CA ILE A 83 -6.33 3.96 -7.93
C ILE A 83 -5.26 5.05 -7.92
N ILE A 84 -5.51 6.20 -8.58
CA ILE A 84 -4.58 7.34 -8.59
C ILE A 84 -4.31 7.84 -7.16
N SER A 85 -5.36 8.08 -6.38
CA SER A 85 -5.24 8.58 -5.00
C SER A 85 -4.39 7.64 -4.13
N ARG A 86 -4.65 6.33 -4.21
CA ARG A 86 -3.88 5.31 -3.45
C ARG A 86 -2.42 5.28 -3.91
N PHE A 87 -2.18 5.43 -5.21
CA PHE A 87 -0.85 5.51 -5.79
C PHE A 87 -0.08 6.71 -5.26
N LEU A 88 -0.65 7.90 -5.38
CA LEU A 88 -0.02 9.14 -4.92
C LEU A 88 0.27 9.10 -3.41
N THR A 89 -0.67 8.58 -2.61
CA THR A 89 -0.49 8.45 -1.16
C THR A 89 0.73 7.58 -0.81
N ARG A 90 0.93 6.47 -1.53
CA ARG A 90 2.11 5.61 -1.36
C ARG A 90 3.38 6.24 -1.93
N LEU A 91 3.27 6.99 -3.01
CA LEU A 91 4.39 7.70 -3.63
C LEU A 91 4.98 8.76 -2.69
N GLY A 92 4.15 9.49 -1.94
CA GLY A 92 4.63 10.43 -0.93
C GLY A 92 5.54 9.77 0.13
N ALA A 93 5.37 8.47 0.39
CA ALA A 93 6.18 7.71 1.35
C ALA A 93 7.42 7.06 0.71
N GLN A 94 7.31 6.50 -0.50
CA GLN A 94 8.38 5.69 -1.13
C GLN A 94 9.22 6.45 -2.16
N ARG A 95 8.78 7.62 -2.63
CA ARG A 95 9.46 8.50 -3.62
C ARG A 95 9.86 7.85 -4.95
N SER A 96 9.34 6.66 -5.27
CA SER A 96 9.56 6.00 -6.57
C SER A 96 8.25 5.40 -7.09
N ALA A 97 7.79 5.86 -8.25
CA ALA A 97 6.60 5.38 -8.93
C ALA A 97 6.77 3.92 -9.38
N VAL A 98 7.99 3.52 -9.76
CA VAL A 98 8.29 2.13 -10.15
C VAL A 98 8.14 1.17 -8.96
N GLU A 99 8.48 1.58 -7.75
CA GLU A 99 8.28 0.74 -6.57
C GLU A 99 6.81 0.67 -6.17
N VAL A 100 6.12 1.82 -6.15
CA VAL A 100 4.70 1.92 -5.77
C VAL A 100 3.79 1.15 -6.73
N SER A 101 4.08 1.22 -8.02
CA SER A 101 3.33 0.49 -9.05
C SER A 101 3.40 -1.02 -8.91
N ARG A 102 4.52 -1.58 -8.43
CA ARG A 102 4.62 -3.02 -8.14
C ARG A 102 3.69 -3.46 -7.02
N ASP A 103 3.41 -2.57 -6.07
CA ASP A 103 2.52 -2.86 -4.93
C ASP A 103 1.04 -2.68 -5.31
N ILE A 104 0.73 -1.62 -6.08
CA ILE A 104 -0.67 -1.22 -6.34
C ILE A 104 -1.22 -1.74 -7.66
N LEU A 105 -0.43 -1.65 -8.74
CA LEU A 105 -0.92 -1.88 -10.10
C LEU A 105 -0.73 -3.34 -10.54
N VAL A 106 0.32 -4.01 -10.08
CA VAL A 106 0.56 -5.42 -10.43
C VAL A 106 -0.58 -6.29 -9.90
N GLY A 107 -1.24 -7.01 -10.80
CA GLY A 107 -2.38 -7.86 -10.46
C GLY A 107 -3.67 -7.09 -10.20
N HIS A 108 -3.73 -5.78 -10.43
CA HIS A 108 -4.96 -5.02 -10.27
C HIS A 108 -5.98 -5.42 -11.35
N PRO A 109 -7.22 -5.80 -10.99
CA PRO A 109 -8.19 -6.39 -11.93
C PRO A 109 -8.63 -5.43 -13.04
N LEU A 110 -8.55 -4.12 -12.80
CA LEU A 110 -8.89 -3.08 -13.78
C LEU A 110 -7.72 -2.64 -14.66
N VAL A 111 -6.48 -3.00 -14.31
CA VAL A 111 -5.29 -2.66 -15.11
C VAL A 111 -5.09 -3.75 -16.15
N GLY A 112 -4.95 -3.36 -17.42
CA GLY A 112 -4.71 -4.25 -18.56
C GLY A 112 -3.23 -4.39 -18.89
N SER A 113 -2.50 -3.27 -18.89
CA SER A 113 -1.05 -3.24 -19.17
C SER A 113 -0.39 -2.05 -18.48
N MET A 114 0.93 -2.10 -18.37
CA MET A 114 1.75 -1.00 -17.85
C MET A 114 3.13 -1.00 -18.48
N SER A 115 3.76 0.16 -18.52
CA SER A 115 5.14 0.37 -18.93
C SER A 115 5.86 1.26 -17.93
N PHE A 116 7.13 0.95 -17.72
CA PHE A 116 8.01 1.69 -16.81
C PHE A 116 8.96 2.55 -17.63
N GLU A 117 9.12 3.80 -17.20
CA GLU A 117 10.21 4.68 -17.61
C GLU A 117 11.02 5.06 -16.34
N GLU A 118 12.11 5.81 -16.49
CA GLU A 118 13.07 6.06 -15.40
C GLU A 118 12.43 6.71 -14.17
N ASP A 119 11.53 7.66 -14.38
CA ASP A 119 10.93 8.53 -13.36
C ASP A 119 9.39 8.51 -13.38
N LYS A 120 8.80 7.56 -14.13
CA LYS A 120 7.35 7.53 -14.34
C LYS A 120 6.83 6.16 -14.74
N VAL A 121 5.54 5.98 -14.48
CA VAL A 121 4.79 4.78 -14.83
C VAL A 121 3.60 5.17 -15.68
N ASP A 122 3.42 4.45 -16.78
CA ASP A 122 2.29 4.60 -17.70
C ASP A 122 1.49 3.29 -17.66
N PHE A 123 0.19 3.35 -17.38
CA PHE A 123 -0.66 2.17 -17.30
C PHE A 123 -2.01 2.37 -18.01
N TRP A 124 -2.51 1.29 -18.59
CA TRP A 124 -3.77 1.23 -19.31
C TRP A 124 -4.78 0.42 -18.51
N MET A 125 -5.97 0.97 -18.35
CA MET A 125 -7.11 0.28 -17.77
C MET A 125 -7.88 -0.50 -18.84
N LYS A 126 -8.60 -1.53 -18.41
CA LYS A 126 -9.37 -2.42 -19.30
C LYS A 126 -10.54 -1.73 -20.01
N ASP A 127 -11.04 -0.65 -19.44
CA ASP A 127 -12.08 0.21 -19.99
C ASP A 127 -11.52 1.29 -20.95
N GLY A 128 -10.21 1.30 -21.18
CA GLY A 128 -9.54 2.11 -22.19
C GLY A 128 -8.93 3.42 -21.68
N TRP A 129 -9.03 3.73 -20.39
CA TRP A 129 -8.30 4.84 -19.80
C TRP A 129 -6.80 4.59 -19.82
N ASN A 130 -6.02 5.65 -20.00
CA ASN A 130 -4.57 5.64 -19.83
C ASN A 130 -4.18 6.66 -18.77
N VAL A 131 -3.21 6.29 -17.94
CA VAL A 131 -2.72 7.13 -16.86
C VAL A 131 -1.21 7.11 -16.85
N LYS A 132 -0.61 8.27 -16.70
CA LYS A 132 0.82 8.44 -16.47
C LYS A 132 1.05 9.16 -15.16
N ILE A 133 1.85 8.54 -14.29
CA ILE A 133 2.22 9.09 -12.97
C ILE A 133 3.74 9.20 -12.92
N SER A 134 4.25 10.39 -12.64
CA SER A 134 5.68 10.66 -12.44
C SER A 134 6.05 10.66 -10.96
N ASP A 135 7.33 10.44 -10.64
CA ASP A 135 7.88 10.42 -9.27
C ASP A 135 7.64 11.72 -8.50
N ASP A 136 7.54 12.83 -9.23
CA ASP A 136 7.26 14.13 -8.64
C ASP A 136 5.80 14.24 -8.16
N GLY A 137 4.90 13.33 -8.54
CA GLY A 137 3.47 13.35 -8.23
C GLY A 137 2.61 13.96 -9.34
N THR A 138 3.19 14.35 -10.48
CA THR A 138 2.41 14.79 -11.64
C THR A 138 1.66 13.60 -12.24
N VAL A 139 0.35 13.77 -12.48
CA VAL A 139 -0.50 12.75 -13.09
C VAL A 139 -1.21 13.31 -14.31
N LEU A 140 -1.07 12.58 -15.41
CA LEU A 140 -1.78 12.84 -16.67
C LEU A 140 -2.70 11.67 -16.96
N VAL A 141 -3.93 11.98 -17.36
CA VAL A 141 -4.99 11.01 -17.62
C VAL A 141 -5.50 11.21 -19.04
N TRP A 142 -5.60 10.15 -19.83
CA TRP A 142 -6.23 10.18 -21.13
C TRP A 142 -7.53 9.37 -21.11
N PRO A 143 -8.65 9.96 -21.56
CA PRO A 143 -9.92 9.26 -21.65
C PRO A 143 -9.91 8.18 -22.74
N PRO A 144 -10.79 7.17 -22.63
CA PRO A 144 -10.91 6.12 -23.62
C PRO A 144 -11.29 6.68 -25.00
N GLY A 145 -10.74 6.08 -26.06
CA GLY A 145 -10.98 6.51 -27.45
C GLY A 145 -9.72 6.98 -28.16
N GLU A 146 -9.84 7.68 -29.30
CA GLU A 146 -8.67 8.09 -30.09
C GLU A 146 -7.73 9.06 -29.36
N ALA A 147 -8.22 9.76 -28.33
CA ALA A 147 -7.45 10.62 -27.45
C ALA A 147 -6.44 9.86 -26.56
N SER A 148 -6.60 8.54 -26.40
CA SER A 148 -5.69 7.68 -25.62
C SER A 148 -4.38 7.34 -26.33
N LYS A 149 -4.21 7.73 -27.60
CA LYS A 149 -2.93 7.62 -28.32
C LYS A 149 -1.99 8.72 -27.83
N ARG A 150 -0.73 8.37 -27.51
CA ARG A 150 0.34 9.32 -27.10
C ARG A 150 0.34 10.54 -28.03
N GLY A 151 -0.17 11.67 -27.55
CA GLY A 151 -0.35 12.90 -28.34
C GLY A 151 -1.74 13.54 -28.28
N GLY A 152 -2.74 12.86 -27.71
CA GLY A 152 -4.05 13.46 -27.40
C GLY A 152 -4.02 14.41 -26.18
N LEU A 153 -5.04 15.25 -26.05
CA LEU A 153 -5.24 16.13 -24.89
C LEU A 153 -5.33 15.27 -23.62
N ALA A 154 -4.39 15.47 -22.71
CA ALA A 154 -4.38 14.84 -21.40
C ALA A 154 -5.15 15.72 -20.41
N TRP A 155 -5.91 15.08 -19.54
CA TRP A 155 -6.47 15.68 -18.34
C TRP A 155 -5.44 15.64 -17.23
N SER A 156 -5.46 16.62 -16.33
CA SER A 156 -4.55 16.67 -15.19
C SER A 156 -5.28 16.17 -13.94
N TRP A 157 -4.54 15.49 -13.07
CA TRP A 157 -4.96 15.35 -11.69
C TRP A 157 -4.74 16.66 -10.95
N VAL A 158 -5.75 17.09 -10.19
CA VAL A 158 -5.66 18.22 -9.28
C VAL A 158 -5.87 17.69 -7.87
N PRO A 159 -4.84 17.71 -7.01
CA PRO A 159 -4.96 17.30 -5.62
C PRO A 159 -5.86 18.26 -4.84
N ASP A 160 -6.63 17.73 -3.88
CA ASP A 160 -7.53 18.53 -3.04
C ASP A 160 -6.75 19.42 -2.04
N ASP A 161 -5.71 18.85 -1.42
CA ASP A 161 -4.91 19.52 -0.37
C ASP A 161 -3.39 19.34 -0.55
N ASP A 162 -2.93 18.10 -0.75
CA ASP A 162 -1.50 17.74 -0.85
C ASP A 162 -1.20 17.11 -2.21
N LYS A 163 0.00 17.40 -2.78
CA LYS A 163 0.44 16.88 -4.08
C LYS A 163 0.35 15.36 -4.19
N PHE A 164 0.53 14.65 -3.07
CA PHE A 164 0.45 13.19 -2.98
C PHE A 164 -0.89 12.67 -2.43
N GLY A 165 -1.91 13.53 -2.37
CA GLY A 165 -3.21 13.25 -1.76
C GLY A 165 -4.31 12.85 -2.74
N PRO A 166 -5.54 12.66 -2.23
CA PRO A 166 -6.73 12.54 -3.07
C PRO A 166 -6.95 13.82 -3.88
N GLY A 167 -7.80 13.72 -4.89
CA GLY A 167 -8.02 14.78 -5.85
C GLY A 167 -9.03 14.40 -6.91
N THR A 168 -9.11 15.24 -7.92
CA THR A 168 -10.04 15.09 -9.04
C THR A 168 -9.34 15.24 -10.38
N ILE A 169 -9.90 14.62 -11.41
CA ILE A 169 -9.41 14.74 -12.78
C ILE A 169 -10.12 15.93 -13.43
N THR A 170 -9.35 16.85 -14.02
CA THR A 170 -9.88 18.02 -14.73
C THR A 170 -9.33 18.12 -16.15
N ASP A 171 -10.16 18.60 -17.07
CA ASP A 171 -9.78 18.96 -18.44
C ASP A 171 -9.20 20.39 -18.53
N ASP A 172 -9.27 21.16 -17.43
CA ASP A 172 -8.64 22.46 -17.32
C ASP A 172 -7.12 22.30 -17.15
N ILE A 173 -6.36 22.57 -18.22
CA ILE A 173 -4.90 22.63 -18.17
C ILE A 173 -4.52 23.88 -17.37
N PRO A 174 -3.82 23.78 -16.22
CA PRO A 174 -3.36 24.96 -15.51
C PRO A 174 -2.36 25.72 -16.39
N PHE A 175 -2.70 26.97 -16.69
CA PHE A 175 -1.87 27.93 -17.43
C PHE A 175 -0.63 28.35 -16.63
#